data_AF-A0A6S6T211-F1
#
_entry.id   AF-A0A6S6T211-F1
#
_cell.length_a   1.000
_cell.length_b   1.000
_cell.length_c   1.000
_cell.angle_alpha   90.00
_cell.angle_beta   90.00
_cell.angle_gamma   90.00
#
_symmetry.space_group_name_H-M   'P 1'
#
loop_
_entity.id
_entity.type
_entity.pdbx_description
1 polymer ?
#
loop_
_entity_poly.entity_id
_entity_poly.type
_entity_poly.pdbx_seq_one_letter_code
_entity_poly.pdbx_strand_id
1 'polypeptide(L)'
;MKKTVLALLVASSALFAQEVEVRNLDRMKNMQNMETALSMIQKGFLFDNIHVVTNGVKDLKVTALHTESFIKEGVTKEGFNTLVYAHQQAEDISELADRVLTAFEKGDRYSAANNYLQILSKCLSCHQTVRSW
;
A
#
# COMPACT_ATOMS: atom_id res chain seq x y z
N MET A 1 -43.30 -21.85 6.92
CA MET A 1 -42.12 -21.73 7.81
C MET A 1 -40.82 -22.18 7.14
N LYS A 2 -40.70 -23.41 6.60
CA LYS A 2 -39.45 -23.86 5.93
C LYS A 2 -39.02 -22.99 4.71
N LYS A 3 -39.97 -22.54 3.88
CA LYS A 3 -39.68 -21.71 2.70
C LYS A 3 -39.26 -20.27 3.03
N THR A 4 -39.79 -19.70 4.11
CA THR A 4 -39.45 -18.35 4.58
C THR A 4 -38.07 -18.30 5.26
N VAL A 5 -37.70 -19.35 6.00
CA VAL A 5 -36.36 -19.48 6.60
C VAL A 5 -35.28 -19.66 5.52
N LEU A 6 -35.57 -20.42 4.46
CA LEU A 6 -34.63 -20.61 3.34
C LEU A 6 -34.37 -19.31 2.56
N ALA A 7 -35.40 -18.47 2.36
CA ALA A 7 -35.27 -17.19 1.69
C ALA A 7 -34.44 -16.17 2.49
N LEU A 8 -34.59 -16.15 3.82
CA LEU A 8 -33.80 -15.30 4.72
C LEU A 8 -32.31 -15.72 4.77
N LEU A 9 -32.02 -17.02 4.74
CA LEU A 9 -30.65 -17.53 4.70
C LEU A 9 -29.91 -17.15 3.40
N VAL A 10 -30.58 -17.24 2.25
CA VAL A 10 -30.00 -16.86 0.95
C VAL A 10 -29.76 -15.35 0.86
N ALA A 11 -30.71 -14.52 1.32
CA ALA A 11 -30.56 -13.07 1.33
C ALA A 11 -29.39 -12.61 2.23
N SER A 12 -29.19 -13.30 3.35
CA SER A 12 -28.07 -13.02 4.28
C SER A 12 -26.73 -13.33 3.62
N SER A 13 -26.59 -14.48 2.94
CA SER A 13 -25.34 -14.87 2.26
C SER A 13 -24.93 -13.93 1.12
N ALA A 14 -25.89 -13.31 0.42
CA ALA A 14 -25.61 -12.37 -0.65
C ALA A 14 -25.00 -11.05 -0.15
N LEU A 15 -25.44 -10.56 1.02
CA LEU A 15 -24.91 -9.33 1.63
C LEU A 15 -23.45 -9.51 2.07
N PHE A 16 -23.12 -10.64 2.69
CA PHE A 16 -21.74 -10.93 3.10
C PHE A 16 -20.79 -11.12 1.91
N ALA A 17 -21.25 -11.72 0.80
CA ALA A 17 -20.44 -11.87 -0.40
C ALA A 17 -20.09 -10.51 -1.04
N GLN A 18 -21.06 -9.58 -1.07
CA GLN A 18 -20.87 -8.23 -1.60
C GLN A 18 -19.87 -7.41 -0.78
N GLU A 19 -19.91 -7.49 0.55
CA GLU A 19 -18.94 -6.79 1.42
C GLU A 19 -17.50 -7.27 1.23
N VAL A 20 -17.30 -8.58 1.05
CA VAL A 20 -15.97 -9.16 0.81
C VAL A 20 -15.41 -8.71 -0.55
N GLU A 21 -16.25 -8.66 -1.58
CA GLU A 21 -15.85 -8.23 -2.92
C GLU A 21 -15.49 -6.73 -2.96
N VAL A 22 -16.31 -5.87 -2.35
CA VAL A 22 -16.04 -4.43 -2.26
C VAL A 22 -14.72 -4.16 -1.51
N ARG A 23 -14.50 -4.85 -0.38
CA ARG A 23 -13.24 -4.72 0.38
C ARG A 23 -12.02 -5.14 -0.45
N ASN A 24 -12.15 -6.13 -1.33
CA ASN A 24 -11.07 -6.54 -2.24
C ASN A 24 -10.80 -5.53 -3.36
N LEU A 25 -11.81 -4.82 -3.84
CA LEU A 25 -11.65 -3.74 -4.82
C LEU A 25 -10.93 -2.53 -4.22
N ASP A 26 -11.34 -2.09 -3.04
CA ASP A 26 -10.71 -0.97 -2.32
C ASP A 26 -9.24 -1.23 -2.00
N ARG A 27 -8.96 -2.48 -1.61
CA ARG A 27 -7.60 -3.01 -1.49
C ARG A 27 -6.85 -2.76 -2.79
N MET A 28 -7.17 -3.46 -3.88
CA MET A 28 -6.41 -3.38 -5.14
C MET A 28 -6.22 -1.93 -5.61
N LYS A 29 -7.24 -1.10 -5.42
CA LYS A 29 -7.17 0.32 -5.74
C LYS A 29 -6.10 1.06 -4.94
N ASN A 30 -5.96 0.81 -3.64
CA ASN A 30 -4.89 1.43 -2.84
C ASN A 30 -3.49 1.05 -3.35
N MET A 31 -3.25 -0.23 -3.69
CA MET A 31 -1.95 -0.65 -4.24
C MET A 31 -1.65 -0.04 -5.61
N GLN A 32 -2.67 0.11 -6.45
CA GLN A 32 -2.53 0.84 -7.72
C GLN A 32 -2.19 2.31 -7.49
N ASN A 33 -2.80 2.95 -6.49
CA ASN A 33 -2.48 4.34 -6.15
C ASN A 33 -1.04 4.47 -5.61
N MET A 34 -0.55 3.52 -4.81
CA MET A 34 0.85 3.49 -4.38
C MET A 34 1.81 3.34 -5.57
N GLU A 35 1.50 2.46 -6.53
CA GLU A 35 2.27 2.32 -7.76
C GLU A 35 2.28 3.62 -8.56
N THR A 36 1.11 4.24 -8.76
CA THR A 36 0.99 5.51 -9.47
C THR A 36 1.84 6.60 -8.81
N ALA A 37 1.86 6.65 -7.48
CA ALA A 37 2.66 7.59 -6.72
C ALA A 37 4.18 7.35 -6.91
N LEU A 38 4.64 6.10 -6.87
CA LEU A 38 6.02 5.73 -7.17
C LEU A 38 6.42 6.12 -8.59
N SER A 39 5.59 5.80 -9.57
CA SER A 39 5.76 6.18 -10.97
C SER A 39 5.83 7.70 -11.14
N MET A 40 5.04 8.45 -10.36
CA MET A 40 5.10 9.92 -10.34
C MET A 40 6.43 10.43 -9.78
N ILE A 41 6.93 9.88 -8.67
CA ILE A 41 8.24 10.25 -8.11
C ILE A 41 9.35 9.99 -9.14
N GLN A 42 9.36 8.80 -9.75
CA GLN A 42 10.33 8.45 -10.79
C GLN A 42 10.26 9.41 -11.98
N LYS A 43 9.04 9.73 -12.45
CA LYS A 43 8.83 10.74 -13.50
C LYS A 43 9.41 12.09 -13.08
N GLY A 44 9.19 12.51 -11.83
CA GLY A 44 9.75 13.74 -11.27
C GLY A 44 11.28 13.77 -11.32
N PHE A 45 11.94 12.64 -11.04
CA PHE A 45 13.39 12.52 -11.19
C PHE A 45 13.85 12.68 -12.65
N LEU A 46 13.20 11.97 -13.58
CA LEU A 46 13.61 11.94 -14.98
C LEU A 46 13.38 13.26 -15.73
N PHE A 47 12.43 14.07 -15.27
CA PHE A 47 12.13 15.40 -15.81
C PHE A 47 12.65 16.56 -14.95
N ASP A 48 13.45 16.27 -13.93
CA ASP A 48 13.96 17.24 -12.95
C ASP A 48 12.88 18.19 -12.40
N ASN A 49 11.72 17.64 -12.04
CA ASN A 49 10.54 18.42 -11.66
C ASN A 49 10.16 18.19 -10.19
N ILE A 50 10.51 19.14 -9.33
CA ILE A 50 10.24 19.10 -7.89
C ILE A 50 8.74 18.96 -7.59
N HIS A 51 7.86 19.66 -8.30
CA HIS A 51 6.41 19.59 -8.03
C HIS A 51 5.86 18.19 -8.29
N VAL A 52 6.36 17.51 -9.32
CA VAL A 52 6.00 16.13 -9.62
C VAL A 52 6.52 15.19 -8.53
N VAL A 53 7.75 15.39 -8.05
CA VAL A 53 8.29 14.62 -6.90
C VAL A 53 7.46 14.86 -5.64
N THR A 54 7.16 16.11 -5.29
CA THR A 54 6.37 16.49 -4.11
C THR A 54 4.99 15.87 -4.14
N ASN A 55 4.29 15.92 -5.29
CA ASN A 55 2.97 15.31 -5.43
C ASN A 55 3.05 13.79 -5.28
N GLY A 56 4.02 13.14 -5.93
CA GLY A 56 4.23 11.70 -5.79
C GLY A 56 4.55 11.27 -4.36
N VAL A 57 5.39 12.03 -3.64
CA VAL A 57 5.71 11.79 -2.22
C VAL A 57 4.47 11.94 -1.35
N LYS A 58 3.69 13.01 -1.55
CA LYS A 58 2.44 13.24 -0.81
C LYS A 58 1.46 12.08 -1.01
N ASP A 59 1.23 11.69 -2.27
CA ASP A 59 0.29 10.63 -2.61
C ASP A 59 0.75 9.26 -2.07
N LEU A 60 2.06 9.00 -2.13
CA LEU A 60 2.64 7.77 -1.58
C LEU A 60 2.44 7.70 -0.06
N LYS A 61 2.69 8.78 0.66
CA LYS A 61 2.49 8.82 2.12
C LYS A 61 1.03 8.60 2.51
N VAL A 62 0.11 9.27 1.82
CA VAL A 62 -1.33 9.10 2.08
C VAL A 62 -1.76 7.65 1.84
N THR A 63 -1.33 7.05 0.72
CA THR A 63 -1.74 5.69 0.35
C THR A 63 -1.07 4.60 1.20
N ALA A 64 0.18 4.80 1.62
CA ALA A 64 0.90 3.89 2.52
C ALA A 64 0.18 3.74 3.87
N LEU A 65 -0.39 4.82 4.43
CA LEU A 65 -1.16 4.75 5.68
C LEU A 65 -2.41 3.85 5.58
N HIS A 66 -2.94 3.63 4.38
CA HIS A 66 -4.14 2.80 4.15
C HIS A 66 -3.82 1.34 3.78
N THR A 67 -2.58 0.89 4.04
CA THR A 67 -2.12 -0.48 3.74
C THR A 67 -2.85 -1.56 4.56
N GLU A 68 -3.52 -1.17 5.65
CA GLU A 68 -4.33 -2.03 6.54
C GLU A 68 -5.26 -2.98 5.81
N SER A 69 -5.83 -2.52 4.71
CA SER A 69 -6.84 -3.26 3.96
C SER A 69 -6.33 -4.61 3.46
N PHE A 70 -5.01 -4.83 3.32
CA PHE A 70 -4.40 -5.99 2.66
C PHE A 70 -3.99 -7.16 3.53
N ILE A 71 -4.15 -7.03 4.82
CA ILE A 71 -3.51 -7.95 5.73
C ILE A 71 -4.37 -9.19 5.87
N LYS A 72 -3.72 -10.36 5.80
CA LYS A 72 -4.37 -11.62 6.16
C LYS A 72 -4.54 -11.59 7.67
N GLU A 73 -5.77 -11.42 8.15
CA GLU A 73 -6.05 -11.46 9.59
C GLU A 73 -5.57 -12.79 10.17
N GLY A 74 -4.72 -12.71 11.21
CA GLY A 74 -4.16 -13.86 11.90
C GLY A 74 -2.66 -13.81 12.10
N VAL A 75 -2.20 -14.60 13.07
CA VAL A 75 -0.80 -14.85 13.35
C VAL A 75 -0.41 -16.13 12.60
N THR A 76 0.75 -16.17 11.96
CA THR A 76 1.23 -17.43 11.35
C THR A 76 1.42 -18.49 12.44
N LYS A 77 1.58 -19.76 12.07
CA LYS A 77 1.88 -20.83 13.04
C LYS A 77 3.14 -20.57 13.88
N GLU A 78 3.99 -19.64 13.44
CA GLU A 78 5.28 -19.28 14.06
C GLU A 78 5.20 -18.02 14.93
N GLY A 79 4.02 -17.44 15.16
CA GLY A 79 3.90 -16.22 15.97
C GLY A 79 4.09 -14.92 15.19
N PHE A 80 4.28 -14.96 13.87
CA PHE A 80 4.48 -13.77 13.04
C PHE A 80 3.17 -13.03 12.78
N ASN A 81 3.15 -11.74 13.09
CA ASN A 81 2.00 -10.86 12.86
C ASN A 81 2.20 -10.04 11.58
N THR A 82 1.50 -10.45 10.52
CA THR A 82 1.57 -9.81 9.19
C THR A 82 1.02 -8.38 9.20
N LEU A 83 0.08 -8.05 10.10
CA LEU A 83 -0.49 -6.70 10.27
C LEU A 83 0.59 -5.73 10.72
N VAL A 84 1.20 -6.05 11.86
CA VAL A 84 2.25 -5.22 12.47
C VAL A 84 3.42 -5.05 11.50
N TYR A 85 3.81 -6.11 10.82
CA TYR A 85 4.89 -6.04 9.84
C TYR A 85 4.54 -5.12 8.66
N ALA A 86 3.35 -5.24 8.07
CA ALA A 86 2.92 -4.39 6.97
C ALA A 86 2.81 -2.91 7.37
N HIS A 87 2.34 -2.63 8.60
CA HIS A 87 2.35 -1.29 9.17
C HIS A 87 3.75 -0.72 9.27
N GLN A 88 4.71 -1.49 9.81
CA GLN A 88 6.09 -1.04 9.89
C GLN A 88 6.66 -0.74 8.50
N GLN A 89 6.37 -1.55 7.49
CA GLN A 89 6.80 -1.26 6.12
C GLN A 89 6.18 0.04 5.59
N ALA A 90 4.91 0.31 5.88
CA ALA A 90 4.23 1.55 5.47
C ALA A 90 4.83 2.79 6.14
N GLU A 91 5.17 2.72 7.43
CA GLU A 91 5.86 3.79 8.16
C GLU A 91 7.24 4.05 7.57
N ASP A 92 8.04 3.00 7.35
CA ASP A 92 9.37 3.09 6.72
C ASP A 92 9.28 3.73 5.33
N ILE A 93 8.28 3.36 4.52
CA ILE A 93 8.02 3.94 3.20
C ILE A 93 7.74 5.44 3.33
N SER A 94 6.92 5.85 4.29
CA SER A 94 6.58 7.25 4.52
C SER A 94 7.81 8.08 4.92
N GLU A 95 8.65 7.57 5.83
CA GLU A 95 9.90 8.25 6.21
C GLU A 95 10.88 8.35 5.05
N LEU A 96 11.05 7.28 4.27
CA LEU A 96 11.92 7.28 3.10
C LEU A 96 11.41 8.25 2.02
N ALA A 97 10.10 8.41 1.87
CA ALA A 97 9.50 9.38 0.95
C ALA A 97 9.84 10.83 1.35
N ASP A 98 9.86 11.14 2.65
CA ASP A 98 10.34 12.44 3.14
C ASP A 98 11.84 12.66 2.84
N ARG A 99 12.65 11.61 2.96
CA ARG A 99 14.08 11.65 2.60
C ARG A 99 14.29 11.85 1.09
N VAL A 100 13.47 11.21 0.26
CA VAL A 100 13.45 11.45 -1.20
C VAL A 100 13.23 12.94 -1.48
N LEU A 101 12.16 13.52 -0.93
CA LEU A 101 11.83 14.92 -1.15
C LEU A 101 12.94 15.85 -0.66
N THR A 102 13.41 15.64 0.57
CA THR A 102 14.47 16.45 1.17
C THR A 102 15.77 16.41 0.36
N ALA A 103 16.17 15.24 -0.13
CA ALA A 103 17.37 15.11 -0.96
C ALA A 103 17.17 15.79 -2.32
N PHE A 104 16.00 15.64 -2.93
CA PHE A 104 15.68 16.26 -4.21
C PHE A 104 15.64 17.79 -4.11
N GLU A 105 15.05 18.36 -3.06
CA GLU A 105 15.03 19.80 -2.81
C GLU A 105 16.45 20.39 -2.66
N LYS A 106 17.38 19.62 -2.10
CA LYS A 106 18.79 20.01 -1.93
C LYS A 106 19.63 19.89 -3.20
N GLY A 107 19.06 19.43 -4.32
CA GLY A 107 19.84 19.16 -5.53
C GLY A 107 20.52 17.78 -5.54
N ASP A 108 20.40 16.99 -4.47
CA ASP A 108 21.06 15.68 -4.35
C ASP A 108 20.22 14.57 -5.00
N ARG A 109 20.33 14.47 -6.33
CA ARG A 109 19.60 13.50 -7.15
C ARG A 109 20.00 12.05 -6.84
N TYR A 110 21.26 11.80 -6.49
CA TYR A 110 21.74 10.46 -6.16
C TYR A 110 21.15 9.97 -4.85
N SER A 111 21.17 10.79 -3.80
CA SER A 111 20.52 10.42 -2.53
C SER A 111 19.01 10.29 -2.70
N ALA A 112 18.35 11.13 -3.50
CA ALA A 112 16.93 10.99 -3.79
C ALA A 112 16.62 9.64 -4.46
N ALA A 113 17.40 9.25 -5.49
CA ALA A 113 17.24 7.97 -6.17
C ALA A 113 17.53 6.77 -5.25
N ASN A 114 18.53 6.86 -4.38
CA ASN A 114 18.85 5.80 -3.41
C ASN A 114 17.75 5.63 -2.35
N ASN A 115 17.16 6.71 -1.86
CA ASN A 115 16.01 6.61 -0.95
C ASN A 115 14.78 6.01 -1.67
N TYR A 116 14.54 6.37 -2.93
CA TYR A 116 13.49 5.76 -3.75
C TYR A 116 13.70 4.25 -3.93
N LEU A 117 14.94 3.80 -4.17
CA LEU A 117 15.24 2.38 -4.26
C LEU A 117 14.97 1.64 -2.95
N GLN A 118 15.25 2.28 -1.81
CA GLN A 118 14.91 1.72 -0.50
C GLN A 118 13.39 1.60 -0.32
N ILE A 119 12.59 2.56 -0.80
CA ILE A 119 11.13 2.45 -0.81
C ILE A 119 10.70 1.20 -1.60
N LEU A 120 11.23 1.03 -2.82
CA LEU A 120 10.91 -0.13 -3.64
C LEU A 120 11.28 -1.45 -2.95
N SER A 121 12.41 -1.49 -2.25
CA SER A 121 12.83 -2.64 -1.44
C SER A 121 11.81 -2.97 -0.34
N LYS A 122 11.27 -1.97 0.37
CA LYS A 122 10.20 -2.17 1.37
C LYS A 122 8.93 -2.72 0.74
N CYS A 123 8.53 -2.21 -0.43
CA CYS A 123 7.40 -2.76 -1.18
C CYS A 123 7.60 -4.25 -1.50
N LEU A 124 8.76 -4.61 -2.06
CA LEU A 124 9.08 -5.99 -2.42
C LEU A 124 9.18 -6.91 -1.20
N SER A 125 9.77 -6.44 -0.10
CA SER A 125 9.86 -7.20 1.15
C SER A 125 8.48 -7.49 1.75
N CYS A 126 7.58 -6.49 1.74
CA CYS A 126 6.18 -6.68 2.11
C CYS A 126 5.47 -7.68 1.21
N HIS A 127 5.67 -7.56 -0.10
CA HIS A 127 5.07 -8.46 -1.07
C HIS A 127 5.52 -9.93 -0.90
N GLN A 128 6.80 -10.17 -0.71
CA GLN A 128 7.33 -11.51 -0.44
C GLN A 128 6.79 -12.07 0.89
N THR A 129 6.79 -11.25 1.94
CA THR A 129 6.48 -11.70 3.31
C THR A 129 4.98 -11.88 3.55
N VAL A 130 4.16 -10.91 3.11
CA VAL A 130 2.73 -10.85 3.41
C VAL A 130 1.89 -11.44 2.28
N ARG A 131 2.33 -11.27 1.02
CA ARG A 131 1.59 -11.72 -0.17
C ARG A 131 2.15 -12.98 -0.81
N SER A 132 3.30 -13.47 -0.34
CA SER A 132 3.98 -14.66 -0.85
C SER A 132 4.23 -14.59 -2.36
N TRP A 133 4.69 -13.42 -2.82
CA TRP A 133 5.21 -13.21 -4.17
C TRP A 133 6.60 -13.82 -4.35
#